data_AF-A0A1F1ZFM5-F1
#
_entry.id   AF-A0A1F1ZFM5-F1
#
_cell.length_a   1.000
_cell.length_b   1.000
_cell.length_c   1.000
_cell.angle_alpha   90.00
_cell.angle_beta   90.00
_cell.angle_gamma   90.00
#
_symmetry.space_group_name_H-M   'P 1'
#
loop_
_entity.id
_entity.type
_entity.pdbx_description
1 polymer ?
#
loop_
_entity_poly.entity_id
_entity_poly.type
_entity_poly.pdbx_seq_one_letter_code
_entity_poly.pdbx_strand_id
1 'polypeptide(L)'
;MHRSFPVRVALPFVACALALSACSGSGDTVVVTATEVVDPDSGEVYTTVVGQPEEQSARKQDTRAKESDWRTEYAKVLDNPGSHNFDLPNPTGIALEYAPEGHYRYALVEANGGGAPELLLSFDGVDEMSNHFSRVLLFRIGDGGSAEASTSILTHGASGAGGYRATIQASQLGYGLYQSEHSSGTGAGETTWCAIDGTEIMPAEKPRDFNIQFATPLHLAITWIPIEDRGPLERGDLTVALPETRRGPAPDGAADVVAEGTVAMKHGYEIRPEGMPNGEDPNSEYLLLQLDAPQEFTDYRASGDVVTRDTDTISLGGREISRYPRDWGTEWEQVLGKRVRLTIGADAVHFQTDTGMPMGALRVMDFKDVEVLD
;
A
#
# COMPACT_ATOMS: atom_id res chain seq x y z
N MET A 1 35.98 -27.37 -9.92
CA MET A 1 35.22 -28.56 -9.48
C MET A 1 35.62 -28.93 -8.07
N HIS A 2 34.88 -28.50 -7.05
CA HIS A 2 34.74 -29.18 -5.76
C HIS A 2 33.39 -28.74 -5.19
N ARG A 3 32.46 -29.70 -5.06
CA ARG A 3 31.10 -29.50 -4.56
C ARG A 3 31.10 -29.69 -3.04
N SER A 4 30.50 -28.75 -2.33
CA SER A 4 30.19 -28.84 -0.90
C SER A 4 28.71 -29.21 -0.76
N PHE A 5 28.42 -30.33 -0.10
CA PHE A 5 27.06 -30.69 0.35
C PHE A 5 26.98 -30.45 1.88
N PRO A 6 25.88 -29.88 2.41
CA PRO A 6 25.68 -29.79 3.84
C PRO A 6 25.12 -31.08 4.45
N VAL A 7 25.57 -31.31 5.68
CA VAL A 7 25.36 -32.47 6.55
C VAL A 7 23.89 -32.54 7.03
N ARG A 8 23.31 -33.75 7.00
CA ARG A 8 22.03 -34.07 7.64
C ARG A 8 22.27 -34.30 9.14
N VAL A 9 21.62 -33.51 9.99
CA VAL A 9 21.56 -33.73 11.45
C VAL A 9 20.48 -34.76 11.74
N ALA A 10 20.84 -35.82 12.47
CA ALA A 10 19.93 -36.85 12.95
C ALA A 10 19.35 -36.44 14.32
N LEU A 11 18.03 -36.45 14.47
CA LEU A 11 17.37 -36.30 15.76
C LEU A 11 17.44 -37.62 16.56
N PRO A 12 17.81 -37.59 17.86
CA PRO A 12 17.70 -38.76 18.72
C PRO A 12 16.27 -38.92 19.26
N PHE A 13 15.75 -40.15 19.21
CA PHE A 13 14.52 -40.55 19.91
C PHE A 13 14.81 -40.63 21.42
N VAL A 14 14.01 -39.93 22.24
CA VAL A 14 14.02 -40.04 23.71
C VAL A 14 12.82 -40.88 24.17
N ALA A 15 13.07 -41.70 25.19
CA ALA A 15 12.24 -42.80 25.67
C ALA A 15 10.93 -42.35 26.35
N CYS A 16 9.82 -43.03 26.03
CA CYS A 16 8.51 -42.88 26.68
C CYS A 16 8.45 -43.66 28.01
N ALA A 17 7.96 -43.04 29.09
CA ALA A 17 7.54 -43.74 30.30
C ALA A 17 6.02 -43.95 30.27
N LEU A 18 5.56 -45.20 30.37
CA LEU A 18 4.14 -45.56 30.36
C LEU A 18 3.64 -45.72 31.80
N ALA A 19 2.63 -44.93 32.19
CA ALA A 19 1.89 -45.15 33.43
C ALA A 19 0.75 -46.15 33.18
N LEU A 20 0.90 -47.38 33.69
CA LEU A 20 -0.14 -48.41 33.63
C LEU A 20 -0.97 -48.40 34.92
N SER A 21 -2.29 -48.26 34.80
CA SER A 21 -3.21 -48.55 35.91
C SER A 21 -3.96 -49.85 35.61
N ALA A 22 -3.88 -50.81 36.53
CA ALA A 22 -4.49 -52.13 36.40
C ALA A 22 -5.66 -52.26 37.38
N CYS A 23 -6.88 -52.41 36.85
CA CYS A 23 -8.05 -52.88 37.58
C CYS A 23 -8.45 -54.25 37.03
N SER A 24 -8.56 -55.24 37.92
CA SER A 24 -8.77 -56.66 37.62
C SER A 24 -10.13 -56.95 36.99
N GLY A 25 -10.15 -57.67 35.85
CA GLY A 25 -11.38 -58.25 35.27
C GLY A 25 -11.22 -58.71 33.83
N SER A 26 -10.76 -59.95 33.65
CA SER A 26 -10.72 -60.78 32.43
C SER A 26 -10.95 -60.11 31.05
N GLY A 27 -9.85 -59.94 30.29
CA GLY A 27 -9.86 -59.68 28.84
C GLY A 27 -8.89 -58.55 28.46
N ASP A 28 -7.60 -58.86 28.32
CA ASP A 28 -6.54 -57.85 28.13
C ASP A 28 -6.68 -57.11 26.79
N THR A 29 -7.22 -55.90 26.84
CA THR A 29 -6.96 -54.85 25.85
C THR A 29 -6.22 -53.74 26.58
N VAL A 30 -4.98 -53.46 26.19
CA VAL A 30 -4.22 -52.33 26.73
C VAL A 30 -4.81 -51.05 26.11
N VAL A 31 -5.55 -50.30 26.92
CA VAL A 31 -6.06 -48.98 26.52
C VAL A 31 -5.06 -47.93 27.03
N VAL A 32 -4.33 -47.32 26.10
CA VAL A 32 -3.52 -46.13 26.40
C VAL A 32 -4.48 -44.98 26.61
N THR A 33 -4.69 -44.56 27.85
CA THR A 33 -5.61 -43.46 28.16
C THR A 33 -4.94 -42.10 28.08
N ALA A 34 -3.61 -42.02 28.27
CA ALA A 34 -2.87 -40.78 28.12
C ALA A 34 -1.39 -41.00 27.79
N THR A 35 -0.78 -40.03 27.11
CA THR A 35 0.67 -39.98 26.83
C THR A 35 1.23 -38.70 27.40
N GLU A 36 2.33 -38.78 28.15
CA GLU A 36 3.11 -37.60 28.56
C GLU A 36 4.22 -37.34 27.55
N VAL A 37 4.28 -36.12 27.02
CA VAL A 37 5.31 -35.69 26.07
C VAL A 37 6.05 -34.50 26.68
N VAL A 38 7.37 -34.58 26.70
CA VAL A 38 8.24 -33.49 27.16
C VAL A 38 8.71 -32.69 25.94
N ASP A 39 8.46 -31.39 25.94
CA ASP A 39 8.97 -30.48 24.91
C ASP A 39 10.49 -30.29 25.09
N PRO A 40 11.31 -30.57 24.06
CA PRO A 40 12.76 -30.57 24.19
C PRO A 40 13.38 -29.18 24.29
N ASP A 41 12.67 -28.10 23.93
CA ASP A 41 13.20 -26.73 23.89
C ASP A 41 12.84 -25.94 25.16
N SER A 42 11.72 -26.27 25.79
CA SER A 42 11.20 -25.61 26.99
C SER A 42 11.26 -26.47 28.26
N GLY A 43 11.30 -27.80 28.10
CA GLY A 43 11.25 -28.76 29.20
C GLY A 43 9.86 -28.92 29.84
N GLU A 44 8.81 -28.30 29.26
CA GLU A 44 7.44 -28.46 29.74
C GLU A 44 6.90 -29.87 29.41
N VAL A 45 6.13 -30.44 30.34
CA VAL A 45 5.51 -31.77 30.20
C VAL A 45 4.03 -31.59 29.94
N TYR A 46 3.53 -32.15 28.83
CA TYR A 46 2.12 -32.13 28.48
C TYR A 46 1.54 -33.55 28.50
N THR A 47 0.33 -33.69 29.04
CA THR A 47 -0.40 -34.96 29.10
C THR A 47 -1.53 -34.95 28.07
N THR A 48 -1.45 -35.80 27.05
CA THR A 48 -2.49 -35.92 26.02
C THR A 48 -3.38 -37.13 26.32
N VAL A 49 -4.67 -36.91 26.59
CA VAL A 49 -5.66 -37.98 26.84
C VAL A 49 -6.30 -38.43 25.52
N VAL A 50 -6.35 -39.74 25.25
CA VAL A 50 -6.88 -40.28 23.98
C VAL A 50 -8.40 -40.14 23.93
N GLY A 51 -8.93 -39.33 23.00
CA GLY A 51 -10.36 -39.25 22.66
C GLY A 51 -11.09 -37.93 22.97
N GLN A 52 -10.39 -36.88 23.39
CA GLN A 52 -10.94 -35.50 23.40
C GLN A 52 -10.58 -34.78 22.09
N PRO A 53 -11.48 -33.95 21.53
CA PRO A 53 -11.14 -33.08 20.41
C PRO A 53 -9.97 -32.18 20.84
N GLU A 54 -9.01 -31.96 19.95
CA GLU A 54 -8.00 -30.92 20.12
C GLU A 54 -8.73 -29.57 20.24
N GLU A 55 -9.01 -29.14 21.47
CA GLU A 55 -9.02 -27.72 21.75
C GLU A 55 -7.60 -27.27 21.46
N GLN A 56 -7.40 -26.64 20.30
CA GLN A 56 -6.30 -25.71 20.09
C GLN A 56 -6.42 -24.70 21.22
N SER A 57 -5.73 -25.00 22.33
CA SER A 57 -5.45 -24.07 23.39
C SER A 57 -4.88 -22.87 22.69
N ALA A 58 -5.68 -21.81 22.65
CA ALA A 58 -5.27 -20.51 22.17
C ALA A 58 -3.97 -20.24 22.91
N ARG A 59 -2.86 -20.38 22.17
CA ARG A 59 -1.58 -19.84 22.57
C ARG A 59 -1.86 -18.35 22.60
N LYS A 60 -2.30 -17.87 23.77
CA LYS A 60 -2.12 -16.49 24.17
C LYS A 60 -0.62 -16.31 24.09
N GLN A 61 -0.16 -15.93 22.91
CA GLN A 61 1.05 -15.15 22.77
C GLN A 61 0.84 -14.01 23.76
N ASP A 62 1.53 -14.11 24.88
CA ASP A 62 1.88 -12.97 25.68
C ASP A 62 2.88 -12.14 24.86
N THR A 63 2.37 -11.55 23.78
CA THR A 63 2.98 -10.46 23.03
C THR A 63 2.12 -9.23 23.27
N ARG A 64 1.84 -8.93 24.55
CA ARG A 64 1.61 -7.56 24.93
C ARG A 64 2.97 -6.86 25.07
N ALA A 65 3.75 -6.88 23.98
CA ALA A 65 4.56 -5.71 23.66
C ALA A 65 3.56 -4.54 23.73
N LYS A 66 3.86 -3.49 24.49
CA LYS A 66 2.96 -2.33 24.61
C LYS A 66 2.50 -1.96 23.20
N GLU A 67 1.24 -2.23 22.88
CA GLU A 67 0.61 -1.67 21.69
C GLU A 67 0.76 -0.17 21.88
N SER A 68 1.67 0.44 21.12
CA SER A 68 1.95 1.85 21.29
C SER A 68 0.66 2.57 20.93
N ASP A 69 0.17 3.43 21.81
CA ASP A 69 -0.91 4.32 21.43
C ASP A 69 -0.31 5.42 20.56
N TRP A 70 -0.25 5.15 19.25
CA TRP A 70 0.30 6.07 18.26
C TRP A 70 -0.33 7.46 18.37
N ARG A 71 -1.59 7.56 18.80
CA ARG A 71 -2.28 8.84 19.04
C ARG A 71 -1.60 9.64 20.13
N THR A 72 -1.21 8.98 21.23
CA THR A 72 -0.48 9.62 22.33
C THR A 72 0.90 10.10 21.88
N GLU A 73 1.63 9.33 21.09
CA GLU A 73 2.95 9.76 20.61
C GLU A 73 2.85 10.91 19.59
N TYR A 74 1.88 10.87 18.69
CA TYR A 74 1.63 11.97 17.77
C TYR A 74 1.11 13.23 18.46
N ALA A 75 0.30 13.10 19.51
CA ALA A 75 -0.08 14.25 20.32
C ALA A 75 1.16 14.99 20.87
N LYS A 76 2.19 14.26 21.33
CA LYS A 76 3.45 14.87 21.80
C LYS A 76 4.20 15.60 20.69
N VAL A 77 4.25 15.03 19.48
CA VAL A 77 4.83 15.69 18.29
C VAL A 77 4.11 17.01 18.05
N LEU A 78 2.78 16.99 18.05
CA LEU A 78 1.98 18.17 17.76
C LEU A 78 1.88 19.17 18.91
N ASP A 79 2.21 18.80 20.14
CA ASP A 79 2.32 19.71 21.29
C ASP A 79 3.65 20.49 21.28
N ASN A 80 4.66 19.97 20.57
CA ASN A 80 5.98 20.60 20.45
C ASN A 80 6.53 20.55 19.01
N PRO A 81 5.77 21.05 18.01
CA PRO A 81 6.10 20.85 16.60
C PRO A 81 7.40 21.56 16.18
N GLY A 82 7.74 22.67 16.84
CA GLY A 82 8.98 23.42 16.59
C GLY A 82 10.25 22.78 17.11
N SER A 83 10.17 21.62 17.77
CA SER A 83 11.36 20.88 18.22
C SER A 83 12.00 20.01 17.15
N HIS A 84 11.33 19.86 16.00
CA HIS A 84 11.77 18.99 14.91
C HIS A 84 12.57 19.76 13.87
N ASN A 85 13.52 19.07 13.22
CA ASN A 85 14.33 19.65 12.15
C ASN A 85 13.59 19.57 10.81
N PHE A 86 13.20 20.73 10.27
CA PHE A 86 12.65 20.84 8.91
C PHE A 86 13.70 21.24 7.87
N ASP A 87 14.97 21.39 8.25
CA ASP A 87 16.07 21.62 7.33
C ASP A 87 16.72 20.30 6.94
N LEU A 88 16.02 19.58 6.07
CA LEU A 88 16.34 18.25 5.57
C LEU A 88 16.20 18.24 4.04
N PRO A 89 16.89 17.31 3.35
CA PRO A 89 16.78 17.19 1.90
C PRO A 89 15.36 16.77 1.48
N ASN A 90 14.94 17.24 0.31
CA ASN A 90 13.77 16.71 -0.37
C ASN A 90 14.20 15.59 -1.34
N PRO A 91 13.63 14.37 -1.21
CA PRO A 91 14.09 13.19 -1.95
C PRO A 91 13.77 13.26 -3.45
N THR A 92 12.82 14.09 -3.89
CA THR A 92 12.51 14.30 -5.31
C THR A 92 13.25 15.50 -5.91
N GLY A 93 14.11 16.15 -5.14
CA GLY A 93 14.97 17.23 -5.63
C GLY A 93 14.33 18.62 -5.65
N ILE A 94 13.13 18.80 -5.08
CA ILE A 94 12.50 20.12 -4.93
C ILE A 94 13.32 20.95 -3.95
N ALA A 95 14.05 21.93 -4.47
CA ALA A 95 14.83 22.89 -3.69
C ALA A 95 14.14 24.26 -3.73
N LEU A 96 13.68 24.73 -2.57
CA LEU A 96 13.09 26.06 -2.41
C LEU A 96 13.78 26.78 -1.24
N GLU A 97 14.03 28.06 -1.44
CA GLU A 97 14.34 28.95 -0.32
C GLU A 97 13.12 29.03 0.60
N TYR A 98 13.38 29.03 1.90
CA TYR A 98 12.34 28.84 2.89
C TYR A 98 12.63 29.67 4.13
N ALA A 99 11.74 30.60 4.43
CA ALA A 99 11.67 31.35 5.66
C ALA A 99 10.40 30.93 6.41
N PRO A 100 10.51 30.32 7.60
CA PRO A 100 9.34 29.83 8.33
C PRO A 100 8.43 30.95 8.85
N GLU A 101 7.11 30.75 8.78
CA GLU A 101 6.09 31.71 9.25
C GLU A 101 5.48 31.34 10.61
N GLY A 102 5.84 30.18 11.18
CA GLY A 102 5.39 29.78 12.52
C GLY A 102 4.02 29.08 12.56
N HIS A 103 3.45 28.72 11.41
CA HIS A 103 2.19 28.00 11.32
C HIS A 103 2.43 26.51 11.01
N TYR A 104 1.73 25.65 11.75
CA TYR A 104 1.83 24.20 11.57
C TYR A 104 0.46 23.61 11.26
N ARG A 105 0.46 22.55 10.47
CA ARG A 105 -0.73 21.72 10.18
C ARG A 105 -0.31 20.27 10.21
N TYR A 106 -1.28 19.37 10.33
CA TYR A 106 -1.02 17.95 10.25
C TYR A 106 -2.02 17.22 9.37
N ALA A 107 -1.66 16.00 9.00
CA ALA A 107 -2.53 15.04 8.36
C ALA A 107 -2.22 13.63 8.88
N LEU A 108 -3.20 12.74 8.81
CA LEU A 108 -3.03 11.30 9.06
C LEU A 108 -3.22 10.53 7.77
N VAL A 109 -2.25 9.70 7.43
CA VAL A 109 -2.20 8.91 6.19
C VAL A 109 -1.75 7.50 6.52
N GLU A 110 -2.25 6.49 5.83
CA GLU A 110 -1.60 5.16 5.84
C GLU A 110 -0.59 5.14 4.70
N ALA A 111 0.68 4.94 5.02
CA ALA A 111 1.76 5.04 4.05
C ALA A 111 2.87 3.99 4.23
N ASN A 112 2.81 3.12 5.25
CA ASN A 112 3.75 2.01 5.41
C ASN A 112 3.12 0.61 5.37
N GLY A 113 1.79 0.53 5.26
CA GLY A 113 1.01 -0.71 5.26
C GLY A 113 0.97 -1.43 6.60
N GLY A 114 1.21 -0.70 7.69
CA GLY A 114 1.23 -1.22 9.06
C GLY A 114 -0.15 -1.26 9.72
N GLY A 115 -1.17 -0.65 9.09
CA GLY A 115 -2.54 -0.57 9.60
C GLY A 115 -2.73 0.51 10.69
N ALA A 116 -1.67 1.21 11.06
CA ALA A 116 -1.71 2.41 11.89
C ALA A 116 -1.22 3.59 11.04
N PRO A 117 -1.89 4.74 11.09
CA PRO A 117 -1.54 5.86 10.24
C PRO A 117 -0.18 6.45 10.63
N GLU A 118 0.52 7.00 9.65
CA GLU A 118 1.58 7.97 9.80
C GLU A 118 1.02 9.38 9.99
N LEU A 119 1.74 10.19 10.76
CA LEU A 119 1.48 11.61 10.92
C LEU A 119 2.35 12.41 9.96
N LEU A 120 1.74 13.20 9.09
CA LEU A 120 2.44 14.25 8.36
C LEU A 120 2.35 15.55 9.15
N LEU A 121 3.49 16.18 9.42
CA LEU A 121 3.57 17.50 10.05
C LEU A 121 4.08 18.51 9.02
N SER A 122 3.23 19.46 8.67
CA SER A 122 3.54 20.58 7.79
C SER A 122 4.00 21.78 8.60
N PHE A 123 5.10 22.40 8.18
CA PHE A 123 5.57 23.69 8.68
C PHE A 123 5.52 24.70 7.54
N ASP A 124 4.67 25.72 7.68
CA ASP A 124 4.43 26.73 6.66
C ASP A 124 5.52 27.81 6.68
N GLY A 125 5.88 28.28 5.49
CA GLY A 125 6.84 29.35 5.27
C GLY A 125 6.68 30.01 3.90
N VAL A 126 7.61 30.91 3.61
CA VAL A 126 7.67 31.64 2.35
C VAL A 126 9.05 31.59 1.71
N ASP A 127 9.11 31.68 0.39
CA ASP A 127 10.36 31.92 -0.33
C ASP A 127 10.68 33.43 -0.44
N GLU A 128 11.82 33.79 -1.04
CA GLU A 128 12.22 35.19 -1.27
C GLU A 128 11.20 36.02 -2.07
N MET A 129 10.34 35.35 -2.84
CA MET A 129 9.30 35.96 -3.67
C MET A 129 7.94 36.00 -2.97
N SER A 130 7.88 35.70 -1.67
CA SER A 130 6.64 35.61 -0.87
C SER A 130 5.65 34.55 -1.40
N ASN A 131 6.15 33.51 -2.05
CA ASN A 131 5.35 32.34 -2.39
C ASN A 131 5.21 31.44 -1.15
N HIS A 132 4.03 30.87 -0.93
CA HIS A 132 3.74 30.09 0.27
C HIS A 132 4.00 28.61 0.02
N PHE A 133 4.95 28.06 0.77
CA PHE A 133 5.30 26.66 0.75
C PHE A 133 5.43 26.12 2.16
N SER A 134 5.26 24.82 2.30
CA SER A 134 5.42 24.11 3.54
C SER A 134 6.41 22.98 3.36
N ARG A 135 7.27 22.81 4.36
CA ARG A 135 8.12 21.63 4.51
C ARG A 135 7.36 20.60 5.34
N VAL A 136 7.33 19.37 4.89
CA VAL A 136 6.50 18.31 5.49
C VAL A 136 7.40 17.18 5.98
N LEU A 137 7.33 16.90 7.28
CA LEU A 137 7.92 15.72 7.90
C LEU A 137 6.88 14.60 7.98
N LEU A 138 7.33 13.36 7.84
CA LEU A 138 6.55 12.18 8.18
C LEU A 138 7.00 11.65 9.53
N PHE A 139 6.04 11.23 10.36
CA PHE A 139 6.28 10.56 11.61
C PHE A 139 5.60 9.19 11.59
N ARG A 140 6.38 8.16 11.90
CA ARG A 140 5.88 6.80 12.15
C ARG A 140 6.06 6.44 13.61
N ILE A 141 5.45 5.36 14.07
CA ILE A 141 5.83 4.74 15.33
C ILE A 141 6.97 3.75 15.06
N GLY A 142 8.12 3.96 15.70
CA GLY A 142 9.23 3.02 15.66
C GLY A 142 9.02 1.80 16.55
N ASP A 143 9.90 0.80 16.43
CA ASP A 143 9.83 -0.46 17.19
C ASP A 143 9.83 -0.26 18.72
N GLY A 144 10.39 0.87 19.18
CA GLY A 144 10.37 1.29 20.58
C GLY A 144 9.03 1.83 21.08
N GLY A 145 8.04 1.97 20.20
CA GLY A 145 6.72 2.53 20.50
C GLY A 145 6.70 4.06 20.63
N SER A 146 7.70 4.75 20.08
CA SER A 146 7.80 6.22 20.06
C SER A 146 7.69 6.75 18.64
N ALA A 147 7.19 7.98 18.49
CA ALA A 147 7.17 8.66 17.20
C ALA A 147 8.61 8.96 16.72
N GLU A 148 8.92 8.58 15.48
CA GLU A 148 10.18 8.80 14.80
C GLU A 148 9.93 9.66 13.57
N ALA A 149 10.64 10.80 13.47
CA ALA A 149 10.57 11.68 12.31
C ALA A 149 11.37 11.12 11.13
N SER A 150 10.93 11.46 9.91
CA SER A 150 11.67 11.17 8.70
C SER A 150 13.01 11.92 8.62
N THR A 151 13.98 11.35 7.91
CA THR A 151 15.30 11.95 7.65
C THR A 151 15.34 12.83 6.40
N SER A 152 14.22 12.90 5.69
CA SER A 152 13.96 13.77 4.55
C SER A 152 12.60 14.45 4.69
N ILE A 153 12.37 15.51 3.93
CA ILE A 153 11.10 16.26 3.91
C ILE A 153 10.47 16.22 2.53
N LEU A 154 9.15 16.37 2.49
CA LEU A 154 8.40 16.66 1.28
C LEU A 154 8.01 18.15 1.23
N THR A 155 7.58 18.61 0.06
CA THR A 155 7.22 20.01 -0.19
C THR A 155 5.76 20.12 -0.62
N HIS A 156 5.01 20.99 0.03
CA HIS A 156 3.64 21.31 -0.35
C HIS A 156 3.49 22.82 -0.55
N GLY A 157 2.67 23.28 -1.48
CA GLY A 157 2.33 24.69 -1.61
C GLY A 157 2.35 25.23 -3.03
N ALA A 158 2.42 26.54 -3.14
CA ALA A 158 2.09 27.25 -4.35
C ALA A 158 2.87 28.55 -4.51
N SER A 159 3.38 28.77 -5.73
CA SER A 159 3.84 30.10 -6.13
C SER A 159 2.67 31.00 -6.53
N GLY A 160 2.74 32.27 -6.17
CA GLY A 160 1.85 33.31 -6.66
C GLY A 160 2.14 33.61 -8.13
N ALA A 161 3.35 34.07 -8.43
CA ALA A 161 3.79 34.32 -9.80
C ALA A 161 4.29 33.02 -10.48
N GLY A 162 3.99 32.85 -11.76
CA GLY A 162 4.40 31.67 -12.55
C GLY A 162 3.53 30.41 -12.36
N GLY A 163 2.70 30.39 -11.31
CA GLY A 163 1.66 29.37 -11.13
C GLY A 163 2.18 27.97 -10.78
N TYR A 164 3.40 27.84 -10.28
CA TYR A 164 3.98 26.57 -9.83
C TYR A 164 3.24 26.04 -8.60
N ARG A 165 3.10 24.72 -8.51
CA ARG A 165 2.48 23.99 -7.40
C ARG A 165 3.34 22.79 -7.05
N ALA A 166 3.55 22.58 -5.75
CA ALA A 166 4.07 21.35 -5.19
C ALA A 166 2.95 20.70 -4.37
N THR A 167 2.66 19.42 -4.58
CA THR A 167 1.56 18.72 -3.91
C THR A 167 2.01 17.37 -3.39
N ILE A 168 1.44 16.98 -2.24
CA ILE A 168 1.64 15.68 -1.63
C ILE A 168 0.28 14.96 -1.63
N GLN A 169 0.26 13.71 -2.05
CA GLN A 169 -0.93 12.85 -2.05
C GLN A 169 -0.58 11.52 -1.40
N ALA A 170 -1.56 10.87 -0.76
CA ALA A 170 -1.38 9.53 -0.21
C ALA A 170 -1.75 8.46 -1.25
N SER A 171 -1.23 7.24 -1.08
CA SER A 171 -1.60 6.08 -1.90
C SER A 171 -2.82 5.37 -1.34
N GLN A 172 -3.80 5.01 -2.18
CA GLN A 172 -4.92 4.14 -1.79
C GLN A 172 -4.47 2.74 -1.38
N LEU A 173 -3.27 2.30 -1.78
CA LEU A 173 -2.73 1.01 -1.33
C LEU A 173 -2.27 1.03 0.12
N GLY A 174 -2.17 2.21 0.75
CA GLY A 174 -1.57 2.37 2.06
C GLY A 174 -0.04 2.30 2.07
N TYR A 175 0.60 2.34 0.89
CA TYR A 175 2.06 2.29 0.73
C TYR A 175 2.59 3.51 -0.01
N GLY A 176 3.43 4.27 0.68
CA GLY A 176 4.13 5.44 0.15
C GLY A 176 3.25 6.67 -0.03
N LEU A 177 3.88 7.72 -0.54
CA LEU A 177 3.28 9.01 -0.84
C LEU A 177 3.63 9.42 -2.26
N TYR A 178 2.89 10.35 -2.83
CA TYR A 178 3.21 11.00 -4.09
C TYR A 178 3.68 12.42 -3.83
N GLN A 179 4.79 12.81 -4.44
CA GLN A 179 5.22 14.21 -4.53
C GLN A 179 5.13 14.64 -5.99
N SER A 180 4.36 15.69 -6.24
CA SER A 180 4.11 16.18 -7.60
C SER A 180 4.42 17.66 -7.74
N GLU A 181 4.90 18.05 -8.92
CA GLU A 181 5.13 19.43 -9.34
C GLU A 181 4.29 19.72 -10.57
N HIS A 182 3.48 20.78 -10.58
CA HIS A 182 2.60 21.09 -11.71
C HIS A 182 2.28 22.58 -11.85
N SER A 183 1.76 22.95 -13.02
CA SER A 183 1.26 24.32 -13.24
C SER A 183 -0.22 24.43 -12.88
N SER A 184 -0.57 25.43 -12.07
CA SER A 184 -1.96 25.74 -11.72
C SER A 184 -2.87 26.10 -12.90
N GLY A 185 -2.29 26.58 -14.02
CA GLY A 185 -3.07 26.97 -15.20
C GLY A 185 -3.50 25.79 -16.07
N THR A 186 -2.57 24.86 -16.32
CA THR A 186 -2.79 23.70 -17.20
C THR A 186 -3.05 22.40 -16.46
N GLY A 187 -2.68 22.34 -15.18
CA GLY A 187 -2.64 21.12 -14.37
C GLY A 187 -1.52 20.15 -14.73
N ALA A 188 -0.81 20.37 -15.83
CA ALA A 188 0.24 19.49 -16.31
C ALA A 188 1.51 19.61 -15.46
N GLY A 189 2.17 18.48 -15.25
CA GLY A 189 3.37 18.40 -14.44
C GLY A 189 3.90 16.97 -14.35
N GLU A 190 4.70 16.73 -13.31
CA GLU A 190 5.29 15.43 -13.02
C GLU A 190 4.91 14.98 -11.61
N THR A 191 4.69 13.68 -11.43
CA THR A 191 4.46 13.04 -10.13
C THR A 191 5.51 11.95 -9.91
N THR A 192 5.97 11.81 -8.67
CA THR A 192 6.91 10.78 -8.25
C THR A 192 6.32 10.03 -7.07
N TRP A 193 6.17 8.71 -7.19
CA TRP A 193 5.88 7.87 -6.03
C TRP A 193 7.13 7.73 -5.15
N CYS A 194 6.94 7.98 -3.87
CA CYS A 194 7.95 7.88 -2.82
C CYS A 194 7.62 6.72 -1.89
N ALA A 195 8.50 5.72 -1.85
CA ALA A 195 8.43 4.65 -0.86
C ALA A 195 8.92 5.14 0.51
N ILE A 196 8.43 4.50 1.56
CA ILE A 196 8.81 4.75 2.94
C ILE A 196 9.47 3.47 3.48
N ASP A 197 10.74 3.59 3.88
CA ASP A 197 11.48 2.52 4.56
C ASP A 197 12.02 3.04 5.89
N GLY A 198 11.39 2.63 6.99
CA GLY A 198 11.64 3.20 8.31
C GLY A 198 11.44 4.71 8.32
N THR A 199 12.51 5.46 8.64
CA THR A 199 12.49 6.93 8.64
C THR A 199 12.88 7.56 7.30
N GLU A 200 13.22 6.76 6.29
CA GLU A 200 13.65 7.27 4.99
C GLU A 200 12.48 7.36 4.01
N ILE A 201 12.33 8.52 3.36
CA ILE A 201 11.44 8.70 2.21
C ILE A 201 12.31 8.73 0.96
N MET A 202 12.06 7.83 0.01
CA MET A 202 12.89 7.66 -1.18
C MET A 202 12.04 7.66 -2.45
N PRO A 203 12.49 8.28 -3.56
CA PRO A 203 11.80 8.14 -4.84
C PRO A 203 11.92 6.69 -5.29
N ALA A 204 10.80 6.01 -5.44
CA ALA A 204 10.78 4.60 -5.83
C ALA A 204 10.86 4.41 -7.36
N GLU A 205 10.71 5.51 -8.09
CA GLU A 205 10.66 5.54 -9.55
C GLU A 205 11.12 6.89 -10.09
N LYS A 206 11.22 6.98 -11.41
CA LYS A 206 11.44 8.26 -12.10
C LYS A 206 10.15 9.08 -12.10
N PRO A 207 10.24 10.42 -12.12
CA PRO A 207 9.07 11.28 -12.30
C PRO A 207 8.30 10.88 -13.57
N ARG A 208 6.98 10.87 -13.45
CA ARG A 208 6.05 10.53 -14.54
C ARG A 208 5.19 11.73 -14.87
N ASP A 209 5.00 11.99 -16.17
CA ASP A 209 4.05 13.00 -16.64
C ASP A 209 2.65 12.70 -16.08
N PHE A 210 1.99 13.71 -15.53
CA PHE A 210 0.62 13.62 -15.09
C PHE A 210 -0.10 14.96 -15.28
N ASN A 211 -1.40 14.96 -15.07
CA ASN A 211 -2.17 16.19 -15.00
C ASN A 211 -3.18 16.09 -13.85
N ILE A 212 -3.05 16.98 -12.87
CA ILE A 212 -3.87 17.01 -11.64
C ILE A 212 -5.37 17.18 -11.92
N GLN A 213 -5.76 17.66 -13.12
CA GLN A 213 -7.15 17.83 -13.52
C GLN A 213 -7.81 16.51 -13.94
N PHE A 214 -7.03 15.46 -14.17
CA PHE A 214 -7.53 14.14 -14.53
C PHE A 214 -7.36 13.16 -13.38
N ALA A 215 -8.26 12.19 -13.35
CA ALA A 215 -8.16 11.02 -12.50
C ALA A 215 -6.77 10.38 -12.64
N THR A 216 -6.07 10.23 -11.51
CA THR A 216 -4.81 9.50 -11.43
C THR A 216 -5.04 8.34 -10.47
N PRO A 217 -4.88 7.07 -10.93
CA PRO A 217 -5.12 5.91 -10.10
C PRO A 217 -4.36 6.00 -8.77
N LEU A 218 -4.96 5.50 -7.70
CA LEU A 218 -4.41 5.41 -6.34
C LEU A 218 -4.14 6.73 -5.61
N HIS A 219 -4.27 7.90 -6.23
CA HIS A 219 -3.96 9.15 -5.54
C HIS A 219 -5.11 9.57 -4.63
N LEU A 220 -4.80 9.84 -3.35
CA LEU A 220 -5.71 10.45 -2.38
C LEU A 220 -5.23 11.87 -2.04
N ALA A 221 -6.15 12.82 -2.13
CA ALA A 221 -5.92 14.19 -1.70
C ALA A 221 -5.79 14.24 -0.17
N ILE A 222 -4.78 14.96 0.32
CA ILE A 222 -4.55 15.16 1.76
C ILE A 222 -5.29 16.41 2.22
N THR A 223 -6.06 16.27 3.29
CA THR A 223 -6.69 17.38 4.00
C THR A 223 -5.81 17.80 5.17
N TRP A 224 -5.25 19.01 5.09
CA TRP A 224 -4.41 19.57 6.14
C TRP A 224 -5.24 20.17 7.27
N ILE A 225 -5.01 19.70 8.49
CA ILE A 225 -5.73 20.06 9.71
C ILE A 225 -4.87 21.02 10.54
N PRO A 226 -5.41 22.16 11.02
CA PRO A 226 -4.72 22.99 12.01
C PRO A 226 -4.35 22.16 13.24
N ILE A 227 -3.15 22.33 13.79
CA ILE A 227 -2.71 21.52 14.94
C ILE A 227 -3.64 21.70 16.16
N GLU A 228 -4.34 22.82 16.29
CA GLU A 228 -5.29 23.05 17.37
C GLU A 228 -6.53 22.15 17.29
N ASP A 229 -6.87 21.62 16.12
CA ASP A 229 -7.96 20.66 15.92
C ASP A 229 -7.44 19.22 16.06
N ARG A 230 -7.59 18.64 17.25
CA ARG A 230 -7.20 17.26 17.56
C ARG A 230 -8.22 16.20 17.13
N GLY A 231 -9.38 16.61 16.59
CA GLY A 231 -10.50 15.70 16.35
C GLY A 231 -10.16 14.49 15.49
N PRO A 232 -9.52 14.66 14.31
CA PRO A 232 -9.07 13.54 13.48
C PRO A 232 -8.10 12.61 14.20
N LEU A 233 -7.14 13.14 14.95
CA LEU A 233 -6.19 12.35 15.75
C LEU A 233 -6.90 11.50 16.81
N GLU A 234 -7.84 12.08 17.55
CA GLU A 234 -8.57 11.39 18.62
C GLU A 234 -9.41 10.23 18.10
N ARG A 235 -10.10 10.41 16.97
CA ARG A 235 -10.86 9.34 16.30
C ARG A 235 -9.94 8.34 15.61
N GLY A 236 -8.80 8.83 15.14
CA GLY A 236 -7.85 8.12 14.29
C GLY A 236 -8.38 7.89 12.89
N ASP A 237 -9.07 8.90 12.35
CA ASP A 237 -9.51 8.91 10.97
C ASP A 237 -8.33 9.36 10.09
N LEU A 238 -8.12 8.68 8.97
CA LEU A 238 -7.25 9.22 7.93
C LEU A 238 -7.81 10.55 7.42
N THR A 239 -6.95 11.53 7.18
CA THR A 239 -7.35 12.86 6.69
C THR A 239 -7.12 12.94 5.19
N VAL A 240 -7.63 11.94 4.48
CA VAL A 240 -7.46 11.77 3.03
C VAL A 240 -8.81 11.57 2.37
N ALA A 241 -8.92 11.94 1.10
CA ALA A 241 -10.12 11.75 0.31
C ALA A 241 -9.78 11.50 -1.15
N LEU A 242 -10.72 10.92 -1.90
CA LEU A 242 -10.62 10.91 -3.36
C LEU A 242 -10.52 12.36 -3.88
N PRO A 243 -9.63 12.64 -4.82
CA PRO A 243 -9.60 13.95 -5.48
C PRO A 243 -10.93 14.18 -6.21
N GLU A 244 -11.36 15.44 -6.29
CA GLU A 244 -12.49 15.80 -7.14
C GLU A 244 -12.06 15.65 -8.61
N THR A 245 -12.55 14.60 -9.28
CA THR A 245 -12.26 14.34 -10.70
C THR A 245 -13.47 14.67 -11.56
N ARG A 246 -13.20 14.99 -12.83
CA ARG A 246 -14.27 15.15 -13.82
C ARG A 246 -14.90 13.79 -14.08
N ARG A 247 -16.21 13.69 -13.90
CA ARG A 247 -16.99 12.47 -14.23
C ARG A 247 -16.89 12.14 -15.71
N GLY A 248 -16.75 10.85 -16.00
CA GLY A 248 -16.84 10.32 -17.36
C GLY A 248 -18.29 10.22 -17.85
N PRO A 249 -18.51 9.56 -19.00
CA PRO A 249 -19.78 9.59 -19.72
C PRO A 249 -20.83 8.58 -19.20
N ALA A 250 -20.58 7.88 -18.08
CA ALA A 250 -21.55 6.93 -17.56
C ALA A 250 -22.86 7.62 -17.14
N PRO A 251 -24.01 6.92 -17.22
CA PRO A 251 -25.29 7.45 -16.77
C PRO A 251 -25.27 7.87 -15.30
N ASP A 252 -26.01 8.92 -14.97
CA ASP A 252 -26.22 9.32 -13.58
C ASP A 252 -26.82 8.16 -12.77
N GLY A 253 -26.16 7.82 -11.67
CA GLY A 253 -26.59 6.73 -10.80
C GLY A 253 -26.24 5.32 -11.30
N ALA A 254 -25.40 5.19 -12.33
CA ALA A 254 -24.79 3.92 -12.66
C ALA A 254 -24.08 3.35 -11.42
N ALA A 255 -24.31 2.06 -11.16
CA ALA A 255 -23.77 1.39 -9.98
C ALA A 255 -22.26 1.20 -10.12
N ASP A 256 -21.57 1.28 -8.98
CA ASP A 256 -20.14 0.99 -8.92
C ASP A 256 -19.88 -0.48 -9.20
N VAL A 257 -18.75 -0.72 -9.86
CA VAL A 257 -18.27 -2.05 -10.16
C VAL A 257 -17.33 -2.47 -9.04
N VAL A 258 -17.59 -3.65 -8.47
CA VAL A 258 -16.69 -4.29 -7.51
C VAL A 258 -15.99 -5.44 -8.23
N ALA A 259 -14.67 -5.49 -8.13
CA ALA A 259 -13.83 -6.55 -8.69
C ALA A 259 -12.88 -7.09 -7.63
N GLU A 260 -12.80 -8.41 -7.49
CA GLU A 260 -11.89 -9.09 -6.57
C GLU A 260 -10.96 -10.02 -7.35
N GLY A 261 -9.70 -10.05 -6.94
CA GLY A 261 -8.70 -10.90 -7.59
C GLY A 261 -7.35 -10.83 -6.91
N THR A 262 -6.37 -11.54 -7.46
CA THR A 262 -4.98 -11.53 -6.99
C THR A 262 -4.10 -10.67 -7.88
N VAL A 263 -3.31 -9.78 -7.27
CA VAL A 263 -2.34 -8.95 -8.00
C VAL A 263 -1.19 -9.84 -8.46
N ALA A 264 -0.87 -9.79 -9.75
CA ALA A 264 0.18 -10.59 -10.36
C ALA A 264 0.96 -9.79 -11.38
N MET A 265 2.25 -10.08 -11.48
CA MET A 265 3.10 -9.62 -12.57
C MET A 265 3.16 -10.73 -13.63
N LYS A 266 3.00 -10.35 -14.90
CA LYS A 266 3.27 -11.21 -16.06
C LYS A 266 4.16 -10.48 -17.05
N HIS A 267 5.03 -11.22 -17.71
CA HIS A 267 5.76 -10.70 -18.86
C HIS A 267 4.90 -10.73 -20.13
N GLY A 268 5.21 -9.85 -21.08
CA GLY A 268 4.55 -9.79 -22.39
C GLY A 268 4.47 -11.14 -23.11
N TYR A 269 5.54 -11.94 -23.08
CA TYR A 269 5.56 -13.27 -23.71
C TYR A 269 4.60 -14.28 -23.05
N GLU A 270 4.24 -14.09 -21.79
CA GLU A 270 3.28 -14.95 -21.08
C GLU A 270 1.84 -14.57 -21.43
N ILE A 271 1.59 -13.28 -21.64
CA ILE A 271 0.29 -12.75 -22.04
C ILE A 271 0.02 -13.04 -23.51
N ARG A 272 1.05 -12.90 -24.36
CA ARG A 272 0.93 -13.02 -25.81
C ARG A 272 2.11 -13.78 -26.44
N PRO A 273 2.14 -15.12 -26.35
CA PRO A 273 3.24 -15.93 -26.86
C PRO A 273 3.49 -15.81 -28.37
N GLU A 274 2.49 -15.44 -29.15
CA GLU A 274 2.60 -15.27 -30.61
C GLU A 274 3.34 -13.99 -31.05
N GLY A 275 3.67 -13.10 -30.11
CA GLY A 275 4.48 -11.91 -30.34
C GLY A 275 3.82 -10.60 -29.91
N MET A 276 4.65 -9.59 -29.67
CA MET A 276 4.22 -8.30 -29.14
C MET A 276 3.63 -7.41 -30.25
N PRO A 277 2.45 -6.80 -30.04
CA PRO A 277 1.67 -6.15 -31.09
C PRO A 277 2.31 -4.91 -31.71
N ASN A 278 3.00 -4.08 -30.92
CA ASN A 278 3.60 -2.83 -31.40
C ASN A 278 5.14 -2.86 -31.32
N GLY A 279 5.73 -4.07 -31.24
CA GLY A 279 7.18 -4.26 -31.14
C GLY A 279 7.73 -3.92 -29.76
N GLU A 280 6.90 -3.98 -28.72
CA GLU A 280 7.36 -4.02 -27.33
C GLU A 280 8.30 -5.22 -27.11
N ASP A 281 9.22 -5.10 -26.17
CA ASP A 281 10.05 -6.23 -25.76
C ASP A 281 9.16 -7.28 -25.06
N PRO A 282 9.25 -8.57 -25.42
CA PRO A 282 8.45 -9.61 -24.78
C PRO A 282 8.68 -9.72 -23.26
N ASN A 283 9.82 -9.22 -22.74
CA ASN A 283 10.11 -9.20 -21.31
C ASN A 283 9.51 -8.00 -20.57
N SER A 284 8.79 -7.10 -21.25
CA SER A 284 8.01 -6.03 -20.60
C SER A 284 7.13 -6.62 -19.50
N GLU A 285 7.06 -5.96 -18.36
CA GLU A 285 6.34 -6.41 -17.18
C GLU A 285 4.98 -5.73 -17.12
N TYR A 286 3.93 -6.49 -16.84
CA TYR A 286 2.57 -5.97 -16.71
C TYR A 286 1.98 -6.44 -15.38
N LEU A 287 1.56 -5.47 -14.57
CA LEU A 287 0.89 -5.69 -13.30
C LEU A 287 -0.61 -5.77 -13.57
N LEU A 288 -1.20 -6.90 -13.18
CA LEU A 288 -2.57 -7.28 -13.47
C LEU A 288 -3.29 -7.66 -12.18
N LEU A 289 -4.55 -7.30 -12.06
CA LEU A 289 -5.46 -8.02 -11.19
C LEU A 289 -5.98 -9.23 -11.96
N GLN A 290 -5.64 -10.44 -11.52
CA GLN A 290 -6.26 -11.66 -12.00
C GLN A 290 -7.52 -11.89 -11.19
N LEU A 291 -8.68 -11.72 -11.82
CA LEU A 291 -9.97 -11.82 -11.15
C LEU A 291 -10.20 -13.25 -10.65
N ASP A 292 -10.87 -13.37 -9.50
CA ASP A 292 -11.21 -14.68 -8.91
C ASP A 292 -12.11 -15.51 -9.83
N ALA A 293 -12.93 -14.82 -10.64
CA ALA A 293 -13.69 -15.37 -11.74
C ALA A 293 -13.81 -14.31 -12.85
N PRO A 294 -13.94 -14.72 -14.14
CA PRO A 294 -14.28 -13.78 -15.20
C PRO A 294 -15.56 -13.01 -14.88
N GLN A 295 -15.56 -11.71 -15.16
CA GLN A 295 -16.65 -10.79 -14.86
C GLN A 295 -16.99 -9.94 -16.09
N GLU A 296 -18.28 -9.64 -16.25
CA GLU A 296 -18.76 -8.73 -17.28
C GLU A 296 -18.58 -7.27 -16.85
N PHE A 297 -18.04 -6.44 -17.75
CA PHE A 297 -17.87 -5.01 -17.53
C PHE A 297 -18.52 -4.20 -18.66
N THR A 298 -18.98 -2.99 -18.34
CA THR A 298 -19.58 -2.06 -19.32
C THR A 298 -18.74 -0.79 -19.41
N ASP A 299 -18.21 -0.52 -20.60
CA ASP A 299 -17.45 0.67 -20.99
C ASP A 299 -18.40 1.67 -21.66
N TYR A 300 -18.61 2.82 -21.03
CA TYR A 300 -19.34 3.96 -21.58
C TYR A 300 -18.32 4.87 -22.27
N ARG A 301 -18.32 4.89 -23.61
CA ARG A 301 -17.30 5.62 -24.36
C ARG A 301 -17.68 7.07 -24.57
N ALA A 302 -16.68 7.93 -24.70
CA ALA A 302 -16.88 9.35 -25.01
C ALA A 302 -17.59 9.58 -26.37
N SER A 303 -17.54 8.60 -27.30
CA SER A 303 -18.31 8.63 -28.56
C SER A 303 -19.83 8.47 -28.36
N GLY A 304 -20.27 8.05 -27.17
CA GLY A 304 -21.64 7.63 -26.89
C GLY A 304 -21.89 6.13 -27.10
N ASP A 305 -20.90 5.38 -27.59
CA ASP A 305 -21.00 3.93 -27.71
C ASP A 305 -20.92 3.26 -26.34
N VAL A 306 -21.67 2.17 -26.18
CA VAL A 306 -21.63 1.33 -24.97
C VAL A 306 -21.14 -0.04 -25.37
N VAL A 307 -20.09 -0.51 -24.70
CA VAL A 307 -19.47 -1.81 -24.98
C VAL A 307 -19.46 -2.65 -23.71
N THR A 308 -20.09 -3.82 -23.78
CA THR A 308 -20.09 -4.80 -22.69
C THR A 308 -19.29 -6.03 -23.09
N ARG A 309 -18.36 -6.48 -22.25
CA ARG A 309 -17.54 -7.67 -22.48
C ARG A 309 -17.16 -8.34 -21.16
N ASP A 310 -16.96 -9.65 -21.22
CA ASP A 310 -16.32 -10.42 -20.16
C ASP A 310 -14.80 -10.28 -20.23
N THR A 311 -14.17 -10.19 -19.07
CA THR A 311 -12.73 -10.37 -18.92
C THR A 311 -12.40 -10.98 -17.56
N ASP A 312 -11.24 -11.60 -17.45
CA ASP A 312 -10.69 -12.18 -16.23
C ASP A 312 -9.53 -11.36 -15.67
N THR A 313 -9.19 -10.22 -16.29
CA THR A 313 -8.04 -9.41 -15.92
C THR A 313 -8.30 -7.92 -16.00
N ILE A 314 -7.75 -7.19 -15.01
CA ILE A 314 -7.70 -5.73 -15.00
C ILE A 314 -6.23 -5.30 -15.04
N SER A 315 -5.88 -4.35 -15.92
CA SER A 315 -4.56 -3.76 -15.97
C SER A 315 -4.39 -2.74 -14.85
N LEU A 316 -3.38 -2.97 -14.00
CA LEU A 316 -3.07 -2.12 -12.86
C LEU A 316 -1.85 -1.24 -13.11
N GLY A 317 -0.85 -1.79 -13.79
CA GLY A 317 0.46 -1.18 -13.97
C GLY A 317 1.34 -1.92 -14.98
N GLY A 318 2.58 -1.48 -15.11
CA GLY A 318 3.61 -2.15 -15.90
C GLY A 318 4.89 -1.34 -16.05
N ARG A 319 5.93 -2.04 -16.48
CA ARG A 319 7.19 -1.50 -17.01
C ARG A 319 7.35 -1.99 -18.44
N GLU A 320 6.86 -1.17 -19.36
CA GLU A 320 6.91 -1.48 -20.76
C GLU A 320 8.23 -1.04 -21.37
N ILE A 321 8.93 -2.01 -21.95
CA ILE A 321 10.16 -1.78 -22.70
C ILE A 321 9.74 -1.71 -24.17
N SER A 322 9.78 -0.53 -24.75
CA SER A 322 9.44 -0.32 -26.16
C SER A 322 10.25 0.83 -26.74
N ARG A 323 9.93 1.25 -27.98
CA ARG A 323 10.47 2.49 -28.55
C ARG A 323 10.14 3.72 -27.70
N TYR A 324 9.03 3.67 -26.98
CA TYR A 324 8.56 4.70 -26.06
C TYR A 324 8.30 4.04 -24.70
N PRO A 325 9.36 3.77 -23.92
CA PRO A 325 9.22 3.07 -22.64
C PRO A 325 8.24 3.79 -21.72
N ARG A 326 7.47 3.01 -20.97
CA ARG A 326 6.45 3.54 -20.09
C ARG A 326 6.41 2.73 -18.81
N ASP A 327 6.55 3.42 -17.69
CA ASP A 327 6.27 2.88 -16.37
C ASP A 327 4.96 3.50 -15.87
N TRP A 328 4.07 2.67 -15.31
CA TRP A 328 2.84 3.15 -14.69
C TRP A 328 2.36 2.14 -13.65
N GLY A 329 1.67 2.59 -12.61
CA GLY A 329 1.07 1.67 -11.63
C GLY A 329 2.07 0.72 -10.96
N THR A 330 3.36 1.11 -10.88
CA THR A 330 4.44 0.31 -10.29
C THR A 330 4.24 0.11 -8.79
N GLU A 331 3.41 0.93 -8.16
CA GLU A 331 3.05 0.85 -6.74
C GLU A 331 2.34 -0.47 -6.40
N TRP A 332 1.64 -1.06 -7.38
CA TRP A 332 0.99 -2.36 -7.23
C TRP A 332 1.96 -3.51 -6.93
N GLU A 333 3.27 -3.31 -7.12
CA GLU A 333 4.29 -4.28 -6.73
C GLU A 333 4.33 -4.58 -5.24
N GLN A 334 3.94 -3.59 -4.41
CA GLN A 334 3.92 -3.74 -2.95
C GLN A 334 2.95 -4.83 -2.48
N VAL A 335 1.96 -5.16 -3.31
CA VAL A 335 0.89 -6.09 -3.00
C VAL A 335 0.87 -7.29 -3.96
N LEU A 336 1.98 -7.59 -4.62
CA LEU A 336 2.10 -8.78 -5.48
C LEU A 336 1.76 -10.06 -4.71
N GLY A 337 0.93 -10.90 -5.33
CA GLY A 337 0.42 -12.14 -4.74
C GLY A 337 -0.66 -11.94 -3.68
N LYS A 338 -1.00 -10.71 -3.32
CA LYS A 338 -2.11 -10.41 -2.42
C LYS A 338 -3.43 -10.38 -3.19
N ARG A 339 -4.49 -10.78 -2.52
CA ARG A 339 -5.85 -10.61 -3.02
C ARG A 339 -6.29 -9.17 -2.72
N VAL A 340 -6.96 -8.52 -3.64
CA VAL A 340 -7.45 -7.14 -3.47
C VAL A 340 -8.89 -7.04 -3.94
N ARG A 341 -9.64 -6.13 -3.33
CA ARG A 341 -10.96 -5.69 -3.78
C ARG A 341 -10.84 -4.27 -4.30
N LEU A 342 -11.33 -4.05 -5.53
CA LEU A 342 -11.41 -2.74 -6.16
C LEU A 342 -12.87 -2.30 -6.23
N THR A 343 -13.15 -1.08 -5.80
CA THR A 343 -14.41 -0.40 -6.10
C THR A 343 -14.15 0.65 -7.16
N ILE A 344 -14.84 0.53 -8.29
CA ILE A 344 -14.57 1.29 -9.52
C ILE A 344 -15.84 2.01 -9.94
N GLY A 345 -15.74 3.30 -10.25
CA GLY A 345 -16.86 4.03 -10.85
C GLY A 345 -17.22 3.46 -12.23
N ALA A 346 -18.50 3.38 -12.56
CA ALA A 346 -18.93 2.91 -13.88
C ALA A 346 -18.34 3.73 -15.05
N ASP A 347 -17.99 5.00 -14.79
CA ASP A 347 -17.35 5.92 -15.73
C ASP A 347 -15.83 5.77 -15.84
N ALA A 348 -15.21 4.98 -14.95
CA ALA A 348 -13.77 4.75 -14.90
C ALA A 348 -13.33 3.50 -15.68
N VAL A 349 -14.30 2.71 -16.17
CA VAL A 349 -14.07 1.44 -16.86
C VAL A 349 -13.88 1.66 -18.36
N HIS A 350 -12.83 1.08 -18.94
CA HIS A 350 -12.56 1.19 -20.37
C HIS A 350 -11.98 -0.09 -20.99
N PHE A 351 -12.50 -0.48 -22.16
CA PHE A 351 -11.87 -1.50 -22.99
C PHE A 351 -11.01 -0.85 -24.07
N GLN A 352 -9.73 -1.22 -24.10
CA GLN A 352 -8.80 -0.71 -25.11
C GLN A 352 -9.33 -0.87 -26.55
N THR A 353 -9.12 0.18 -27.34
CA THR A 353 -9.50 0.22 -28.76
C THR A 353 -8.31 0.02 -29.69
N ASP A 354 -7.10 0.11 -29.16
CA ASP A 354 -5.84 -0.09 -29.86
C ASP A 354 -5.25 -1.48 -29.58
N THR A 355 -4.07 -1.74 -30.14
CA THR A 355 -3.32 -2.98 -29.95
C THR A 355 -2.28 -2.86 -28.82
N GLY A 356 -2.53 -2.04 -27.80
CA GLY A 356 -1.61 -1.87 -26.66
C GLY A 356 -1.59 -3.08 -25.71
N MET A 357 -0.46 -3.31 -25.05
CA MET A 357 -0.36 -4.35 -24.02
C MET A 357 -0.74 -3.79 -22.63
N PRO A 358 -1.20 -4.63 -21.68
CA PRO A 358 -1.66 -6.01 -21.84
C PRO A 358 -2.94 -6.13 -22.68
N MET A 359 -2.91 -7.00 -23.69
CA MET A 359 -4.06 -7.30 -24.54
C MET A 359 -5.17 -7.98 -23.73
N GLY A 360 -6.44 -7.66 -24.03
CA GLY A 360 -7.63 -8.25 -23.40
C GLY A 360 -7.99 -7.76 -21.99
N ALA A 361 -7.04 -7.16 -21.26
CA ALA A 361 -7.30 -6.66 -19.91
C ALA A 361 -8.18 -5.40 -19.91
N LEU A 362 -9.04 -5.28 -18.89
CA LEU A 362 -9.78 -4.06 -18.60
C LEU A 362 -8.82 -2.93 -18.24
N ARG A 363 -9.12 -1.69 -18.65
CA ARG A 363 -8.42 -0.49 -18.17
C ARG A 363 -9.30 0.24 -17.18
N VAL A 364 -8.69 0.76 -16.12
CA VAL A 364 -9.36 1.55 -15.09
C VAL A 364 -8.65 2.88 -14.95
N MET A 365 -9.42 3.97 -14.99
CA MET A 365 -8.89 5.34 -14.91
C MET A 365 -8.64 5.78 -13.46
N ASP A 366 -9.51 5.39 -12.53
CA ASP A 366 -9.37 5.59 -11.09
C ASP A 366 -10.17 4.55 -10.29
N PHE A 367 -9.86 4.51 -9.00
CA PHE A 367 -10.53 3.67 -8.03
C PHE A 367 -11.24 4.57 -7.02
N LYS A 368 -12.46 4.19 -6.67
CA LYS A 368 -13.19 4.79 -5.54
C LYS A 368 -12.69 4.25 -4.21
N ASP A 369 -12.26 2.99 -4.22
CA ASP A 369 -11.68 2.34 -3.07
C ASP A 369 -10.80 1.17 -3.51
N VAL A 370 -9.73 0.92 -2.75
CA VAL A 370 -8.84 -0.23 -2.92
C VAL A 370 -8.57 -0.83 -1.56
N GLU A 371 -8.96 -2.09 -1.40
CA GLU A 371 -8.79 -2.85 -0.16
C GLU A 371 -7.87 -4.04 -0.44
N VAL A 372 -6.76 -4.15 0.32
CA VAL A 372 -5.90 -5.33 0.31
C VAL A 372 -6.49 -6.35 1.27
N LEU A 373 -6.80 -7.54 0.78
CA LEU A 373 -7.42 -8.63 1.53
C LEU A 373 -6.34 -9.59 2.05
N ASP A 374 -6.41 -9.92 3.34
CA ASP A 374 -5.48 -10.84 4.03
C ASP A 374 -5.63 -12.32 3.65
#